data_AF-A0A6J6F2H7-F1
#
_entry.id   AF-A0A6J6F2H7-F1
#
_cell.length_a   1.000
_cell.length_b   1.000
_cell.length_c   1.000
_cell.angle_alpha   90.00
_cell.angle_beta   90.00
_cell.angle_gamma   90.00
#
_symmetry.space_group_name_H-M   'P 1'
#
loop_
_entity.id
_entity.type
_entity.pdbx_description
1 polymer ?
#
loop_
_entity_poly.entity_id
_entity_poly.type
_entity_poly.pdbx_seq_one_letter_code
_entity_poly.pdbx_strand_id
1 'polypeptide(L)'
;MTPDRHVAERVARLLRAVIGQDGPTGAAANDPAANDPAAWVAVAQEHRIVPLLHAAARTDGVVERAVTEQVRGLQLEVASAAVRIEHTALPVFERLEAASVPYAVLKGLATAHLDHADPSWRQFGDVDLLVAPTHLRRVRELLEADGWRQGYALPDRHERFTHAVTFHAASLVELDVHQRVGHRALGWLVPTEALLRDRMPFELAGRTVWALGELDRTIHACIHSVSSRGEYRRLSSVADVLLLSYLHEDRAAEVVERAGAWRVRSLVEAGVRDAWTAAQLPLPDGWADAFRTPPVRRSWLVDRAYLGERRRPITEELAHLRHLPGTRDRASYVWGLLAPGAEYRAAQGRRGVRAQLRYLWGRLRSR
;
A
#
# COMPACT_ATOMS: atom_id res chain seq x y z
N MET A 1 21.39 -12.72 -2.39
CA MET A 1 20.92 -13.94 -3.08
C MET A 1 20.29 -13.47 -4.36
N THR A 2 20.89 -13.78 -5.50
CA THR A 2 20.21 -13.63 -6.79
C THR A 2 18.90 -14.42 -6.67
N PRO A 3 17.74 -13.82 -6.94
CA PRO A 3 16.50 -14.58 -7.01
C PRO A 3 16.74 -15.74 -7.98
N ASP A 4 16.24 -16.92 -7.63
CA ASP A 4 16.18 -18.03 -8.57
C ASP A 4 15.59 -17.50 -9.88
N ARG A 5 16.33 -17.65 -10.98
CA ARG A 5 15.98 -17.10 -12.30
C ARG A 5 14.55 -17.51 -12.70
N HIS A 6 14.12 -18.70 -12.29
CA HIS A 6 12.77 -19.19 -12.52
C HIS A 6 11.71 -18.40 -11.75
N VAL A 7 11.97 -18.03 -10.50
CA VAL A 7 11.07 -17.18 -9.70
C VAL A 7 10.94 -15.79 -10.34
N ALA A 8 12.05 -15.19 -10.77
CA ALA A 8 12.02 -13.88 -11.42
C ALA A 8 11.19 -13.87 -12.71
N GLU A 9 11.26 -14.93 -13.52
CA GLU A 9 10.44 -15.05 -14.74
C GLU A 9 8.95 -15.23 -14.41
N ARG A 10 8.62 -16.05 -13.41
CA ARG A 10 7.24 -16.24 -12.96
C ARG A 10 6.61 -14.92 -12.51
N VAL A 11 7.35 -14.16 -11.70
CA VAL A 11 6.92 -12.84 -11.22
C VAL A 11 6.67 -11.90 -12.39
N ALA A 12 7.63 -11.80 -13.31
CA ALA A 12 7.54 -10.90 -14.46
C ALA A 12 6.29 -11.19 -15.31
N ARG A 13 6.01 -12.48 -15.56
CA ARG A 13 4.83 -12.90 -16.31
C ARG A 13 3.51 -12.50 -15.64
N LEU A 14 3.36 -12.71 -14.34
CA LEU A 14 2.14 -12.31 -13.62
C LEU A 14 1.96 -10.80 -13.60
N LEU A 15 3.05 -10.05 -13.51
CA LEU A 15 3.01 -8.61 -13.59
C LEU A 15 2.56 -8.14 -14.99
N ARG A 16 3.09 -8.72 -16.08
CA ARG A 16 2.67 -8.36 -17.45
C ARG A 16 1.17 -8.60 -17.71
N ALA A 17 0.59 -9.62 -17.09
CA ALA A 17 -0.84 -9.90 -17.19
C ALA A 17 -1.72 -8.73 -16.71
N VAL A 18 -1.26 -7.91 -15.74
CA VAL A 18 -2.06 -6.77 -15.22
C VAL A 18 -2.28 -5.68 -16.27
N ILE A 19 -1.37 -5.54 -17.24
CA ILE A 19 -1.44 -4.54 -18.31
C ILE A 19 -1.87 -5.17 -19.66
N GLY A 20 -2.41 -6.39 -19.63
CA GLY A 20 -2.91 -7.08 -20.82
C GLY A 20 -1.81 -7.47 -21.82
N GLN A 21 -0.57 -7.64 -21.37
CA GLN A 21 0.52 -8.14 -22.21
C GLN A 21 0.74 -9.64 -21.97
N ASP A 22 0.74 -10.41 -23.06
CA ASP A 22 1.03 -11.86 -23.05
C ASP A 22 2.45 -12.13 -22.51
N GLY A 23 2.68 -13.31 -21.93
CA GLY A 23 4.03 -13.82 -21.67
C GLY A 23 4.35 -15.02 -22.55
N PRO A 24 5.62 -15.34 -22.91
CA PRO A 24 6.89 -14.59 -22.92
C PRO A 24 7.32 -14.13 -24.33
N THR A 25 8.32 -13.25 -24.42
CA THR A 25 9.20 -13.16 -25.60
C THR A 25 10.45 -14.03 -25.38
N GLY A 26 10.41 -15.29 -25.83
CA GLY A 26 11.63 -16.12 -25.98
C GLY A 26 11.71 -17.43 -25.18
N ALA A 27 12.85 -18.13 -25.35
CA ALA A 27 13.14 -19.54 -25.07
C ALA A 27 12.82 -20.11 -23.65
N ALA A 28 12.37 -19.29 -22.69
CA ALA A 28 12.00 -19.73 -21.34
C ALA A 28 10.65 -20.46 -21.25
N ALA A 29 9.80 -20.39 -22.29
CA ALA A 29 8.53 -21.11 -22.35
C ALA A 29 8.66 -22.64 -22.23
N ASN A 30 9.83 -23.19 -22.54
CA ASN A 30 10.08 -24.63 -22.64
C ASN A 30 10.88 -25.20 -21.45
N ASP A 31 11.04 -24.46 -20.34
CA ASP A 31 11.75 -24.95 -19.16
C ASP A 31 10.78 -25.66 -18.17
N PRO A 32 10.92 -26.97 -17.94
CA PRO A 32 10.05 -27.72 -17.03
C PRO A 32 10.09 -27.23 -15.58
N ALA A 33 11.24 -26.73 -15.10
CA ALA A 33 11.39 -26.24 -13.73
C ALA A 33 10.75 -24.86 -13.53
N ALA A 34 10.69 -24.05 -14.59
CA ALA A 34 9.97 -22.78 -14.60
C ALA A 34 8.44 -22.99 -14.54
N ASN A 35 7.96 -24.14 -15.01
CA ASN A 35 6.54 -24.47 -15.17
C ASN A 35 5.94 -25.29 -14.01
N ASP A 36 6.62 -25.44 -12.86
CA ASP A 36 6.06 -26.14 -11.68
C ASP A 36 4.72 -25.52 -11.20
N PRO A 37 3.59 -26.24 -11.35
CA PRO A 37 2.27 -25.90 -10.80
C PRO A 37 2.25 -25.36 -9.38
N ALA A 38 2.91 -26.04 -8.45
CA ALA A 38 2.79 -25.76 -7.03
C ALA A 38 3.50 -24.45 -6.68
N ALA A 39 4.65 -24.19 -7.31
CA ALA A 39 5.40 -22.95 -7.16
C ALA A 39 4.61 -21.72 -7.64
N TRP A 40 3.86 -21.84 -8.75
CA TRP A 40 3.00 -20.77 -9.24
C TRP A 40 1.91 -20.40 -8.22
N VAL A 41 1.20 -21.40 -7.70
CA VAL A 41 0.14 -21.18 -6.72
C VAL A 41 0.70 -20.59 -5.42
N ALA A 42 1.80 -21.12 -4.91
CA ALA A 42 2.43 -20.63 -3.69
C ALA A 42 2.83 -19.15 -3.79
N VAL A 43 3.52 -18.76 -4.88
CA VAL A 43 3.88 -17.36 -5.14
C VAL A 43 2.63 -16.48 -5.25
N ALA A 44 1.60 -16.96 -5.95
CA ALA A 44 0.39 -16.17 -6.15
C ALA A 44 -0.39 -15.92 -4.85
N GLN A 45 -0.51 -16.95 -3.99
CA GLN A 45 -1.12 -16.82 -2.68
C GLN A 45 -0.30 -15.92 -1.76
N GLU A 46 1.01 -16.14 -1.67
CA GLU A 46 1.92 -15.35 -0.84
C GLU A 46 1.84 -13.87 -1.23
N HIS A 47 1.86 -13.56 -2.52
CA HIS A 47 1.94 -12.17 -2.98
C HIS A 47 0.58 -11.52 -3.29
N ARG A 48 -0.52 -12.20 -2.99
CA ARG A 48 -1.91 -11.76 -3.23
C ARG A 48 -2.17 -11.40 -4.71
N ILE A 49 -1.76 -12.28 -5.60
CA ILE A 49 -1.93 -12.13 -7.06
C ILE A 49 -2.58 -13.38 -7.68
N VAL A 50 -3.33 -14.16 -6.88
CA VAL A 50 -4.13 -15.30 -7.37
C VAL A 50 -5.00 -14.92 -8.57
N PRO A 51 -5.69 -13.75 -8.59
CA PRO A 51 -6.49 -13.39 -9.75
C PRO A 51 -5.69 -13.16 -11.03
N LEU A 52 -4.47 -12.63 -10.92
CA LEU A 52 -3.60 -12.44 -12.08
C LEU A 52 -3.11 -13.80 -12.62
N LEU A 53 -2.82 -14.75 -11.73
CA LEU A 53 -2.52 -16.13 -12.14
C LEU A 53 -3.72 -16.78 -12.81
N HIS A 54 -4.94 -16.57 -12.30
CA HIS A 54 -6.16 -17.05 -12.92
C HIS A 54 -6.39 -16.43 -14.31
N ALA A 55 -6.18 -15.12 -14.46
CA ALA A 55 -6.32 -14.42 -15.73
C ALA A 55 -5.27 -14.91 -16.76
N ALA A 56 -4.01 -15.04 -16.34
CA ALA A 56 -2.94 -15.58 -17.17
C ALA A 56 -3.20 -17.04 -17.58
N ALA A 57 -3.70 -17.89 -16.68
CA ALA A 57 -4.02 -19.28 -16.99
C ALA A 57 -5.17 -19.45 -18.00
N ARG A 58 -6.05 -18.45 -18.14
CA ARG A 58 -7.16 -18.46 -19.11
C ARG A 58 -6.73 -18.04 -20.52
N THR A 59 -5.70 -17.20 -20.60
CA THR A 59 -5.22 -16.59 -21.85
C THR A 59 -4.06 -17.36 -22.42
N ASP A 60 -3.15 -17.82 -21.56
CA ASP A 60 -1.98 -18.60 -21.93
C ASP A 60 -2.22 -20.09 -21.68
N GLY A 61 -2.25 -20.88 -22.75
CA GLY A 61 -2.34 -22.36 -22.70
C GLY A 61 -1.12 -23.07 -22.09
N VAL A 62 -0.24 -22.34 -21.39
CA VAL A 62 0.99 -22.82 -20.75
C VAL A 62 0.73 -23.36 -19.35
N VAL A 63 -0.38 -22.95 -18.71
CA VAL A 63 -0.73 -23.41 -17.37
C VAL A 63 -1.51 -24.73 -17.45
N GLU A 64 -1.05 -25.75 -16.74
CA GLU A 64 -1.67 -27.08 -16.75
C GLU A 64 -3.14 -27.03 -16.29
N ARG A 65 -3.99 -27.93 -16.82
CA ARG A 65 -5.42 -28.02 -16.46
C ARG A 65 -5.64 -28.21 -14.95
N ALA A 66 -4.77 -28.98 -14.28
CA ALA A 66 -4.86 -29.19 -12.84
C ALA A 66 -4.61 -27.90 -12.04
N VAL A 67 -3.62 -27.09 -12.45
CA VAL A 67 -3.39 -25.74 -11.88
C VAL A 67 -4.58 -24.85 -12.13
N THR A 68 -5.16 -24.91 -13.33
CA THR A 68 -6.32 -24.09 -13.70
C THR A 68 -7.50 -24.33 -12.77
N GLU A 69 -7.81 -25.59 -12.43
CA GLU A 69 -8.91 -25.90 -11.51
C GLU A 69 -8.61 -25.48 -10.06
N GLN A 70 -7.38 -25.72 -9.58
CA GLN A 70 -6.96 -25.27 -8.25
C GLN A 70 -7.03 -23.75 -8.11
N VAL A 71 -6.49 -23.02 -9.10
CA VAL A 71 -6.48 -21.56 -9.14
C VAL A 71 -7.89 -21.00 -9.26
N ARG A 72 -8.79 -21.70 -9.97
CA ARG A 72 -10.22 -21.33 -10.04
C ARG A 72 -10.89 -21.39 -8.67
N GLY A 73 -10.64 -22.43 -7.89
CA GLY A 73 -11.14 -22.54 -6.51
C GLY A 73 -10.65 -21.38 -5.64
N LEU A 74 -9.35 -21.09 -5.68
CA LEU A 74 -8.76 -19.96 -4.96
C LEU A 74 -9.32 -18.61 -5.44
N GLN A 75 -9.58 -18.45 -6.73
CA GLN A 75 -10.18 -17.23 -7.27
C GLN A 75 -11.60 -17.01 -6.73
N LEU A 76 -12.40 -18.07 -6.59
CA LEU A 76 -13.72 -17.99 -5.98
C LEU A 76 -13.65 -17.58 -4.50
N GLU A 77 -12.68 -18.11 -3.75
CA GLU A 77 -12.44 -17.71 -2.36
C GLU A 77 -12.07 -16.23 -2.25
N VAL A 78 -11.15 -15.77 -3.11
CA VAL A 78 -10.72 -14.35 -3.19
C VAL A 78 -11.89 -13.44 -3.56
N ALA A 79 -12.67 -13.79 -4.58
CA ALA A 79 -13.83 -13.00 -4.99
C ALA A 79 -14.90 -12.95 -3.89
N SER A 80 -15.14 -14.09 -3.21
CA SER A 80 -16.07 -14.14 -2.07
C SER A 80 -15.60 -13.25 -0.91
N ALA A 81 -14.29 -13.24 -0.63
CA ALA A 81 -13.71 -12.35 0.38
C ALA A 81 -13.88 -10.88 0.01
N ALA A 82 -13.61 -10.49 -1.25
CA ALA A 82 -13.79 -9.12 -1.72
C ALA A 82 -15.24 -8.63 -1.53
N VAL A 83 -16.24 -9.44 -1.93
CA VAL A 83 -17.66 -9.11 -1.74
C VAL A 83 -18.01 -8.93 -0.25
N ARG A 84 -17.50 -9.79 0.64
CA ARG A 84 -17.71 -9.63 2.09
C ARG A 84 -17.08 -8.34 2.64
N ILE A 85 -15.88 -8.02 2.18
CA ILE A 85 -15.15 -6.80 2.57
C ILE A 85 -15.93 -5.57 2.12
N GLU A 86 -16.32 -5.50 0.86
CA GLU A 86 -17.10 -4.40 0.29
C GLU A 86 -18.45 -4.24 1.00
N HIS A 87 -19.19 -5.33 1.19
CA HIS A 87 -20.46 -5.31 1.91
C HIS A 87 -20.31 -4.78 3.35
N THR A 88 -19.23 -5.15 4.04
CA THR A 88 -18.93 -4.66 5.40
C THR A 88 -18.52 -3.18 5.39
N ALA A 89 -17.94 -2.68 4.30
CA ALA A 89 -17.46 -1.31 4.16
C ALA A 89 -18.60 -0.31 3.85
N LEU A 90 -19.62 -0.72 3.10
CA LEU A 90 -20.70 0.18 2.65
C LEU A 90 -21.38 0.96 3.80
N PRO A 91 -21.77 0.34 4.94
CA PRO A 91 -22.35 1.08 6.06
C PRO A 91 -21.40 2.11 6.67
N VAL A 92 -20.08 1.85 6.64
CA VAL A 92 -19.07 2.80 7.13
C VAL A 92 -19.07 4.05 6.26
N PHE A 93 -19.10 3.89 4.94
CA PHE A 93 -19.13 5.01 3.99
C PHE A 93 -20.38 5.86 4.19
N GLU A 94 -21.55 5.22 4.28
CA GLU A 94 -22.83 5.90 4.57
C GLU A 94 -22.76 6.69 5.88
N ARG A 95 -22.15 6.10 6.92
CA ARG A 95 -22.00 6.74 8.23
C ARG A 95 -21.11 7.98 8.17
N LEU A 96 -19.99 7.90 7.44
CA LEU A 96 -19.07 9.02 7.25
C LEU A 96 -19.74 10.17 6.50
N GLU A 97 -20.54 9.86 5.48
CA GLU A 97 -21.30 10.84 4.69
C GLU A 97 -22.38 11.52 5.52
N ALA A 98 -23.18 10.74 6.27
CA ALA A 98 -24.18 11.27 7.20
C ALA A 98 -23.55 12.15 8.29
N ALA A 99 -22.30 11.88 8.66
CA ALA A 99 -21.53 12.70 9.59
C ALA A 99 -20.80 13.88 8.92
N SER A 100 -20.88 14.03 7.60
CA SER A 100 -20.12 15.02 6.83
C SER A 100 -18.61 14.93 7.09
N VAL A 101 -18.09 13.71 7.15
CA VAL A 101 -16.65 13.42 7.25
C VAL A 101 -16.11 13.14 5.84
N PRO A 102 -15.27 14.03 5.26
CA PRO A 102 -14.61 13.73 4.01
C PRO A 102 -13.69 12.51 4.17
N TYR A 103 -13.82 11.56 3.26
CA TYR A 103 -12.98 10.37 3.20
C TYR A 103 -12.58 10.06 1.76
N ALA A 104 -11.56 9.21 1.59
CA ALA A 104 -11.22 8.60 0.32
C ALA A 104 -10.79 7.13 0.53
N VAL A 105 -11.41 6.20 -0.18
CA VAL A 105 -11.01 4.81 -0.25
C VAL A 105 -9.67 4.71 -0.97
N LEU A 106 -8.80 3.84 -0.45
CA LEU A 106 -7.43 3.68 -0.92
C LEU A 106 -7.16 2.26 -1.38
N LYS A 107 -6.01 2.10 -2.06
CA LYS A 107 -5.34 0.83 -2.37
C LYS A 107 -6.30 -0.20 -2.97
N GLY A 108 -6.25 -1.44 -2.48
CA GLY A 108 -6.83 -2.60 -3.13
C GLY A 108 -8.30 -2.44 -3.54
N LEU A 109 -9.16 -1.93 -2.66
CA LEU A 109 -10.56 -1.70 -2.98
C LEU A 109 -10.72 -0.64 -4.07
N ALA A 110 -10.10 0.54 -3.89
CA ALA A 110 -10.19 1.61 -4.90
C ALA A 110 -9.60 1.17 -6.25
N THR A 111 -8.42 0.57 -6.23
CA THR A 111 -7.69 0.12 -7.43
C THR A 111 -8.40 -1.01 -8.17
N ALA A 112 -9.08 -1.92 -7.45
CA ALA A 112 -9.93 -2.93 -8.07
C ALA A 112 -11.02 -2.31 -8.96
N HIS A 113 -11.72 -1.29 -8.46
CA HIS A 113 -12.89 -0.73 -9.15
C HIS A 113 -12.56 0.40 -10.12
N LEU A 114 -11.43 1.09 -9.93
CA LEU A 114 -11.07 2.27 -10.73
C LEU A 114 -10.04 1.99 -11.82
N ASP A 115 -9.14 1.04 -11.59
CA ASP A 115 -7.93 0.91 -12.41
C ASP A 115 -7.87 -0.46 -13.12
N HIS A 116 -8.32 -1.53 -12.48
CA HIS A 116 -8.39 -2.85 -13.13
C HIS A 116 -9.55 -2.94 -14.13
N ALA A 117 -9.33 -3.65 -15.24
CA ALA A 117 -10.37 -3.90 -16.25
C ALA A 117 -11.56 -4.71 -15.69
N ASP A 118 -11.31 -5.56 -14.70
CA ASP A 118 -12.31 -6.31 -13.94
C ASP A 118 -11.93 -6.26 -12.45
N PRO A 119 -12.82 -5.82 -11.54
CA PRO A 119 -12.51 -5.72 -10.12
C PRO A 119 -12.04 -7.04 -9.47
N SER A 120 -12.45 -8.18 -10.03
CA SER A 120 -12.02 -9.49 -9.54
C SER A 120 -10.53 -9.76 -9.75
N TRP A 121 -9.82 -8.95 -10.53
CA TRP A 121 -8.39 -9.10 -10.80
C TRP A 121 -7.49 -8.57 -9.68
N ARG A 122 -8.06 -7.84 -8.70
CA ARG A 122 -7.30 -7.27 -7.59
C ARG A 122 -7.70 -7.92 -6.27
N GLN A 123 -6.81 -8.73 -5.70
CA GLN A 123 -7.04 -9.36 -4.40
C GLN A 123 -6.69 -8.43 -3.23
N PHE A 124 -7.67 -8.02 -2.42
CA PHE A 124 -7.47 -7.25 -1.19
C PHE A 124 -8.11 -7.95 0.02
N GLY A 125 -7.60 -7.66 1.22
CA GLY A 125 -8.00 -8.35 2.46
C GLY A 125 -8.60 -7.42 3.52
N ASP A 126 -8.60 -6.13 3.23
CA ASP A 126 -8.82 -5.03 4.14
C ASP A 126 -9.48 -3.86 3.39
N VAL A 127 -10.05 -2.93 4.14
CA VAL A 127 -10.53 -1.64 3.64
C VAL A 127 -9.56 -0.58 4.13
N ASP A 128 -8.98 0.19 3.21
CA ASP A 128 -8.16 1.35 3.55
C ASP A 128 -8.93 2.64 3.29
N LEU A 129 -9.06 3.51 4.29
CA LEU A 129 -9.70 4.82 4.19
C LEU A 129 -8.75 5.93 4.59
N LEU A 130 -8.67 7.01 3.81
CA LEU A 130 -8.07 8.27 4.21
C LEU A 130 -9.14 9.20 4.79
N VAL A 131 -8.87 9.79 5.94
CA VAL A 131 -9.63 10.89 6.54
C VAL A 131 -8.66 11.98 6.99
N ALA A 132 -9.15 13.20 7.24
CA ALA A 132 -8.25 14.23 7.74
C ALA A 132 -7.86 13.93 9.20
N PRO A 133 -6.63 14.27 9.65
CA PRO A 133 -6.21 14.06 11.05
C PRO A 133 -7.17 14.67 12.08
N THR A 134 -7.83 15.78 11.73
CA THR A 134 -8.84 16.45 12.58
C THR A 134 -10.13 15.65 12.74
N HIS A 135 -10.43 14.72 11.84
CA HIS A 135 -11.62 13.87 11.87
C HIS A 135 -11.39 12.51 12.53
N LEU A 136 -10.13 12.07 12.73
CA LEU A 136 -9.81 10.72 13.20
C LEU A 136 -10.55 10.35 14.50
N ARG A 137 -10.57 11.25 15.49
CA ARG A 137 -11.30 11.03 16.74
C ARG A 137 -12.79 10.79 16.52
N ARG A 138 -13.41 11.62 15.68
CA ARG A 138 -14.84 11.50 15.35
C ARG A 138 -15.13 10.20 14.61
N VAL A 139 -14.25 9.79 13.68
CA VAL A 139 -14.38 8.52 12.96
C VAL A 139 -14.28 7.34 13.92
N ARG A 140 -13.33 7.36 14.85
CA ARG A 140 -13.24 6.34 15.90
C ARG A 140 -14.54 6.22 16.69
N GLU A 141 -15.07 7.34 17.18
CA GLU A 141 -16.31 7.37 17.96
C GLU A 141 -17.50 6.82 17.15
N LEU A 142 -17.58 7.10 15.84
CA LEU A 142 -18.60 6.54 14.96
C LEU A 142 -18.43 5.02 14.78
N LEU A 143 -17.21 4.57 14.49
CA LEU A 143 -16.89 3.16 14.29
C LEU A 143 -17.16 2.33 15.56
N GLU A 144 -16.75 2.83 16.72
CA GLU A 144 -17.00 2.18 18.02
C GLU A 144 -18.50 2.06 18.32
N ALA A 145 -19.29 3.10 17.99
CA ALA A 145 -20.75 3.05 18.11
C ALA A 145 -21.39 2.01 17.18
N ASP A 146 -20.78 1.77 16.02
CA ASP A 146 -21.23 0.76 15.03
C ASP A 146 -20.64 -0.64 15.32
N GLY A 147 -19.98 -0.82 16.47
CA GLY A 147 -19.50 -2.12 16.95
C GLY A 147 -18.10 -2.52 16.45
N TRP A 148 -17.40 -1.63 15.74
CA TRP A 148 -15.99 -1.84 15.38
C TRP A 148 -15.10 -1.72 16.61
N ARG A 149 -14.03 -2.51 16.65
CA ARG A 149 -13.06 -2.49 17.74
C ARG A 149 -11.68 -2.15 17.22
N GLN A 150 -11.02 -1.20 17.86
CA GLN A 150 -9.63 -0.88 17.56
C GLN A 150 -8.74 -2.10 17.86
N GLY A 151 -7.89 -2.48 16.90
CA GLY A 151 -7.09 -3.71 16.97
C GLY A 151 -5.93 -3.67 17.98
N TYR A 152 -5.48 -2.48 18.39
CA TYR A 152 -4.36 -2.32 19.32
C TYR A 152 -4.40 -1.00 20.09
N ALA A 153 -3.87 -1.00 21.32
CA ALA A 153 -3.70 0.23 22.09
C ALA A 153 -2.56 1.09 21.53
N LEU A 154 -2.81 2.39 21.40
CA LEU A 154 -1.79 3.38 21.02
C LEU A 154 -1.10 3.95 22.27
N PRO A 155 0.18 4.38 22.18
CA PRO A 155 0.76 5.16 23.25
C PRO A 155 -0.02 6.48 23.46
N ASP A 156 -0.12 6.93 24.71
CA ASP A 156 -0.73 8.22 25.03
C ASP A 156 -0.14 9.34 24.15
N ARG A 157 -1.02 10.17 23.57
CA ARG A 157 -0.66 11.32 22.71
C ARG A 157 0.07 10.94 21.41
N HIS A 158 0.16 9.64 21.07
CA HIS A 158 0.75 9.19 19.80
C HIS A 158 -0.23 9.08 18.65
N GLU A 159 -1.54 9.15 18.92
CA GLU A 159 -2.57 9.09 17.89
C GLU A 159 -2.30 10.08 16.74
N ARG A 160 -1.93 11.33 17.02
CA ARG A 160 -1.61 12.33 15.99
C ARG A 160 -0.34 12.02 15.16
N PHE A 161 0.53 11.14 15.63
CA PHE A 161 1.79 10.78 14.98
C PHE A 161 1.70 9.45 14.22
N THR A 162 0.59 8.71 14.35
CA THR A 162 0.36 7.54 13.50
C THR A 162 -0.06 7.98 12.11
N HIS A 163 0.11 7.09 11.15
CA HIS A 163 -0.42 7.28 9.81
C HIS A 163 -1.83 6.69 9.68
N ALA A 164 -2.13 5.62 10.43
CA ALA A 164 -3.41 4.92 10.43
C ALA A 164 -3.71 4.26 11.79
N VAL A 165 -4.97 3.87 11.95
CA VAL A 165 -5.51 3.08 13.07
C VAL A 165 -6.36 1.95 12.49
N THR A 166 -6.07 0.72 12.89
CA THR A 166 -6.78 -0.48 12.43
C THR A 166 -7.97 -0.79 13.33
N PHE A 167 -9.10 -1.10 12.70
CA PHE A 167 -10.34 -1.54 13.32
C PHE A 167 -10.77 -2.90 12.77
N HIS A 168 -11.43 -3.70 13.59
CA HIS A 168 -12.01 -4.97 13.19
C HIS A 168 -13.52 -4.98 13.45
N ALA A 169 -14.25 -5.45 12.46
CA ALA A 169 -15.67 -5.79 12.60
C ALA A 169 -15.82 -7.18 13.24
N ALA A 170 -17.03 -7.48 13.71
CA ALA A 170 -17.37 -8.84 14.16
C ALA A 170 -17.22 -9.89 13.04
N SER A 171 -17.32 -9.48 11.77
CA SER A 171 -17.09 -10.31 10.58
C SER A 171 -15.61 -10.60 10.30
N LEU A 172 -14.70 -10.14 11.15
CA LEU A 172 -13.23 -10.21 11.00
C LEU A 172 -12.68 -9.41 9.81
N VAL A 173 -13.49 -8.57 9.17
CA VAL A 173 -13.01 -7.59 8.19
C VAL A 173 -12.19 -6.53 8.91
N GLU A 174 -11.03 -6.23 8.33
CA GLU A 174 -10.12 -5.20 8.78
C GLU A 174 -10.40 -3.88 8.04
N LEU A 175 -10.47 -2.80 8.82
CA LEU A 175 -10.61 -1.43 8.33
C LEU A 175 -9.46 -0.58 8.86
N ASP A 176 -8.58 -0.15 7.97
CA ASP A 176 -7.50 0.78 8.26
C ASP A 176 -7.96 2.22 8.00
N VAL A 177 -8.10 2.99 9.07
CA VAL A 177 -8.39 4.43 9.01
C VAL A 177 -7.09 5.21 9.01
N HIS A 178 -6.63 5.57 7.81
CA HIS A 178 -5.50 6.44 7.56
C HIS A 178 -5.86 7.90 7.82
N GLN A 179 -5.02 8.60 8.55
CA GLN A 179 -4.97 10.06 8.58
C GLN A 179 -3.88 10.63 7.66
N ARG A 180 -2.99 9.75 7.16
CA ARG A 180 -1.86 10.05 6.27
C ARG A 180 -1.58 8.85 5.38
N VAL A 181 -1.27 9.10 4.11
CA VAL A 181 -1.01 8.06 3.10
C VAL A 181 0.31 7.29 3.27
N GLY A 182 1.11 7.62 4.28
CA GLY A 182 2.41 7.01 4.46
C GLY A 182 2.89 7.10 5.90
N HIS A 183 3.64 6.08 6.31
CA HIS A 183 4.24 6.05 7.62
C HIS A 183 5.28 7.17 7.80
N ARG A 184 5.32 7.69 9.03
CA ARG A 184 6.41 8.54 9.51
C ARG A 184 6.60 9.79 8.65
N ALA A 185 7.80 10.03 8.11
CA ALA A 185 8.12 11.25 7.39
C ALA A 185 7.23 11.43 6.15
N LEU A 186 6.88 10.34 5.48
CA LEU A 186 6.06 10.36 4.26
C LEU A 186 4.68 10.97 4.53
N GLY A 187 4.07 10.61 5.67
CA GLY A 187 2.78 11.14 6.05
C GLY A 187 2.75 12.63 6.35
N TRP A 188 3.89 13.26 6.63
CA TRP A 188 3.99 14.72 6.82
C TRP A 188 4.35 15.48 5.55
N LEU A 189 4.85 14.77 4.54
CA LEU A 189 5.24 15.34 3.26
C LEU A 189 4.07 15.44 2.28
N VAL A 190 3.19 14.45 2.30
CA VAL A 190 2.01 14.40 1.43
C VAL A 190 0.84 15.14 2.10
N PRO A 191 0.21 16.12 1.43
CA PRO A 191 -0.85 16.93 2.02
C PRO A 191 -2.22 16.21 2.01
N THR A 192 -2.57 15.54 3.11
CA THR A 192 -3.85 14.82 3.27
C THR A 192 -5.07 15.68 2.92
N GLU A 193 -5.09 16.94 3.32
CA GLU A 193 -6.23 17.84 3.09
C GLU A 193 -6.41 18.17 1.60
N ALA A 194 -5.31 18.27 0.84
CA ALA A 194 -5.38 18.47 -0.60
C ALA A 194 -5.91 17.20 -1.29
N LEU A 195 -5.40 16.02 -0.91
CA LEU A 195 -5.87 14.74 -1.40
C LEU A 195 -7.38 14.54 -1.19
N LEU A 196 -7.89 14.91 -0.01
CA LEU A 196 -9.32 14.80 0.30
C LEU A 196 -10.17 15.84 -0.40
N ARG A 197 -9.64 17.05 -0.65
CA ARG A 197 -10.35 18.07 -1.43
C ARG A 197 -10.49 17.65 -2.89
N ASP A 198 -9.42 17.07 -3.45
CA ASP A 198 -9.31 16.74 -4.88
C ASP A 198 -9.71 15.26 -5.15
N ARG A 199 -10.39 14.63 -4.18
CA ARG A 199 -10.94 13.27 -4.28
C ARG A 199 -11.98 13.16 -5.39
N MET A 200 -12.11 11.98 -5.99
CA MET A 200 -13.05 11.71 -7.07
C MET A 200 -14.10 10.66 -6.67
N PRO A 201 -15.34 10.78 -7.18
CA PRO A 201 -16.37 9.77 -6.95
C PRO A 201 -16.13 8.53 -7.80
N PHE A 202 -16.60 7.38 -7.32
CA PHE A 202 -16.75 6.15 -8.11
C PHE A 202 -17.96 5.36 -7.60
N GLU A 203 -18.48 4.45 -8.42
CA GLU A 203 -19.63 3.63 -8.06
C GLU A 203 -19.18 2.31 -7.43
N LEU A 204 -19.74 1.96 -6.28
CA LEU A 204 -19.55 0.68 -5.59
C LEU A 204 -20.91 0.15 -5.15
N ALA A 205 -21.31 -1.01 -5.69
CA ALA A 205 -22.60 -1.65 -5.38
C ALA A 205 -23.82 -0.70 -5.52
N GLY A 206 -23.80 0.18 -6.55
CA GLY A 206 -24.86 1.15 -6.81
C GLY A 206 -24.87 2.37 -5.87
N ARG A 207 -23.76 2.61 -5.16
CA ARG A 207 -23.55 3.80 -4.35
C ARG A 207 -22.33 4.57 -4.83
N THR A 208 -22.47 5.89 -4.85
CA THR A 208 -21.34 6.79 -5.03
C THR A 208 -20.48 6.81 -3.77
N VAL A 209 -19.21 6.44 -3.92
CA VAL A 209 -18.16 6.46 -2.88
C VAL A 209 -16.98 7.30 -3.38
N TRP A 210 -16.01 7.61 -2.51
CA TRP A 210 -14.92 8.53 -2.85
C TRP A 210 -13.57 7.85 -2.83
N ALA A 211 -12.68 8.18 -3.78
CA ALA A 211 -11.29 7.73 -3.82
C ALA A 211 -10.33 8.90 -4.10
N LEU A 212 -9.02 8.66 -3.96
CA LEU A 212 -8.04 9.63 -4.42
C LEU A 212 -8.15 9.85 -5.93
N GLY A 213 -7.82 11.06 -6.40
CA GLY A 213 -7.68 11.33 -7.83
C GLY A 213 -6.62 10.43 -8.49
N GLU A 214 -6.72 10.23 -9.81
CA GLU A 214 -5.90 9.30 -10.60
C GLU A 214 -4.38 9.47 -10.38
N LEU A 215 -3.90 10.71 -10.49
CA LEU A 215 -2.48 11.02 -10.27
C LEU A 215 -2.05 10.72 -8.83
N ASP A 216 -2.94 10.96 -7.87
CA ASP A 216 -2.66 10.76 -6.46
C ASP A 216 -2.67 9.28 -6.08
N ARG A 217 -3.52 8.47 -6.72
CA ARG A 217 -3.47 7.00 -6.63
C ARG A 217 -2.12 6.49 -7.12
N THR A 218 -1.60 7.02 -8.23
CA THR A 218 -0.28 6.64 -8.76
C THR A 218 0.85 6.95 -7.76
N ILE A 219 0.85 8.16 -7.19
CA ILE A 219 1.84 8.55 -6.16
C ILE A 219 1.70 7.67 -4.91
N HIS A 220 0.47 7.44 -4.46
CA HIS A 220 0.20 6.64 -3.28
C HIS A 220 0.63 5.17 -3.46
N ALA A 221 0.36 4.56 -4.62
CA ALA A 221 0.80 3.21 -4.95
C ALA A 221 2.32 3.09 -4.90
N CYS A 222 3.05 4.08 -5.44
CA CYS A 222 4.51 4.12 -5.35
C CYS A 222 5.01 4.22 -3.90
N ILE A 223 4.40 5.11 -3.09
CA ILE A 223 4.72 5.24 -1.66
C ILE A 223 4.49 3.92 -0.93
N HIS A 224 3.35 3.27 -1.16
CA HIS A 224 2.99 2.01 -0.52
C HIS A 224 3.95 0.89 -0.92
N SER A 225 4.20 0.70 -2.22
CA SER A 225 5.09 -0.35 -2.73
C SER A 225 6.52 -0.20 -2.22
N VAL A 226 7.09 1.01 -2.31
CA VAL A 226 8.48 1.29 -1.90
C VAL A 226 8.64 1.21 -0.39
N SER A 227 7.65 1.65 0.39
CA SER A 227 7.75 1.63 1.86
C SER A 227 7.51 0.26 2.49
N SER A 228 6.79 -0.65 1.81
CA SER A 228 6.44 -2.00 2.31
C SER A 228 7.56 -3.05 2.25
N ARG A 229 8.82 -2.65 2.06
CA ARG A 229 10.06 -3.48 1.89
C ARG A 229 10.13 -4.90 2.50
N GLY A 230 10.99 -5.72 1.87
CA GLY A 230 11.37 -7.05 2.36
C GLY A 230 10.21 -8.04 2.22
N GLU A 231 10.04 -8.92 3.21
CA GLU A 231 8.97 -9.92 3.25
C GLU A 231 7.55 -9.31 3.27
N TYR A 232 7.44 -8.02 3.58
CA TYR A 232 6.17 -7.29 3.58
C TYR A 232 5.81 -6.72 2.19
N ARG A 233 6.74 -6.71 1.22
CA ARG A 233 6.48 -6.14 -0.11
C ARG A 233 5.81 -7.20 -0.98
N ARG A 234 4.49 -7.09 -1.11
CA ARG A 234 3.69 -8.01 -1.92
C ARG A 234 3.71 -7.60 -3.40
N LEU A 235 3.68 -8.57 -4.31
CA LEU A 235 3.62 -8.29 -5.76
C LEU A 235 2.33 -7.58 -6.16
N SER A 236 1.23 -7.74 -5.42
CA SER A 236 0.02 -6.92 -5.62
C SER A 236 0.33 -5.41 -5.58
N SER A 237 1.14 -4.95 -4.62
CA SER A 237 1.55 -3.54 -4.55
C SER A 237 2.48 -3.11 -5.70
N VAL A 238 3.21 -4.06 -6.29
CA VAL A 238 4.07 -3.81 -7.48
C VAL A 238 3.21 -3.78 -8.74
N ALA A 239 2.23 -4.67 -8.83
CA ALA A 239 1.23 -4.71 -9.91
C ALA A 239 0.41 -3.42 -9.94
N ASP A 240 -0.01 -2.88 -8.79
CA ASP A 240 -0.70 -1.59 -8.70
C ASP A 240 0.14 -0.46 -9.33
N VAL A 241 1.44 -0.41 -9.00
CA VAL A 241 2.35 0.60 -9.57
C VAL A 241 2.52 0.40 -11.07
N LEU A 242 2.72 -0.85 -11.52
CA LEU A 242 2.86 -1.15 -12.95
C LEU A 242 1.61 -0.71 -13.72
N LEU A 243 0.43 -1.13 -13.27
CA LEU A 243 -0.87 -0.80 -13.87
C LEU A 243 -1.09 0.71 -13.94
N LEU A 244 -0.98 1.42 -12.81
CA LEU A 244 -1.20 2.86 -12.76
C LEU A 244 -0.18 3.63 -13.60
N SER A 245 1.08 3.18 -13.61
CA SER A 245 2.11 3.82 -14.44
C SER A 245 1.91 3.55 -15.93
N TYR A 246 1.33 2.42 -16.30
CA TYR A 246 0.95 2.10 -17.68
C TYR A 246 -0.25 2.94 -18.13
N LEU A 247 -1.31 3.00 -17.31
CA LEU A 247 -2.53 3.76 -17.62
C LEU A 247 -2.31 5.28 -17.70
N HIS A 248 -1.28 5.79 -17.01
CA HIS A 248 -1.01 7.22 -16.88
C HIS A 248 0.37 7.61 -17.41
N GLU A 249 0.89 6.88 -18.40
CA GLU A 249 2.17 7.22 -19.04
C GLU A 249 2.15 8.62 -19.64
N ASP A 250 1.06 8.99 -20.32
CA ASP A 250 0.85 10.30 -20.94
C ASP A 250 0.84 11.45 -19.91
N ARG A 251 0.57 11.14 -18.64
CA ARG A 251 0.54 12.08 -17.52
C ARG A 251 1.72 11.96 -16.57
N ALA A 252 2.77 11.21 -16.94
CA ALA A 252 3.94 10.98 -16.11
C ALA A 252 4.59 12.28 -15.60
N ALA A 253 4.64 13.32 -16.44
CA ALA A 253 5.20 14.63 -16.07
C ALA A 253 4.41 15.29 -14.92
N GLU A 254 3.07 15.25 -14.96
CA GLU A 254 2.21 15.80 -13.91
C GLU A 254 2.39 15.05 -12.58
N VAL A 255 2.49 13.71 -12.65
CA VAL A 255 2.75 12.87 -11.46
C VAL A 255 4.09 13.25 -10.82
N VAL A 256 5.14 13.36 -11.65
CA VAL A 256 6.50 13.69 -11.20
C VAL A 256 6.58 15.10 -10.64
N GLU A 257 5.91 16.07 -11.25
CA GLU A 257 5.83 17.45 -10.75
C GLU A 257 5.15 17.49 -9.37
N ARG A 258 3.97 16.86 -9.26
CA ARG A 258 3.20 16.80 -8.01
C ARG A 258 3.98 16.10 -6.90
N ALA A 259 4.57 14.94 -7.18
CA ALA A 259 5.43 14.23 -6.24
C ALA A 259 6.69 15.05 -5.86
N GLY A 260 7.19 15.88 -6.79
CA GLY A 260 8.29 16.81 -6.55
C GLY A 260 7.92 17.92 -5.58
N ALA A 261 6.72 18.51 -5.73
CA ALA A 261 6.18 19.51 -4.82
C ALA A 261 6.07 18.96 -3.38
N TRP A 262 5.71 17.68 -3.24
CA TRP A 262 5.60 16.97 -1.96
C TRP A 262 6.93 16.36 -1.48
N ARG A 263 8.01 16.49 -2.25
CA ARG A 263 9.35 15.93 -1.93
C ARG A 263 9.35 14.40 -1.79
N VAL A 264 8.44 13.71 -2.47
CA VAL A 264 8.34 12.24 -2.54
C VAL A 264 8.63 11.70 -3.94
N ARG A 265 9.02 12.56 -4.89
CA ARG A 265 9.36 12.18 -6.27
C ARG A 265 10.32 10.99 -6.38
N SER A 266 11.33 10.91 -5.51
CA SER A 266 12.28 9.79 -5.53
C SER A 266 11.63 8.43 -5.26
N LEU A 267 10.52 8.39 -4.52
CA LEU A 267 9.76 7.17 -4.26
C LEU A 267 8.90 6.79 -5.47
N VAL A 268 8.41 7.79 -6.22
CA VAL A 268 7.75 7.55 -7.51
C VAL A 268 8.75 7.01 -8.54
N GLU A 269 9.91 7.65 -8.67
CA GLU A 269 10.99 7.18 -9.56
C GLU A 269 11.39 5.74 -9.24
N ALA A 270 11.60 5.42 -7.95
CA ALA A 270 11.96 4.07 -7.53
C ALA A 270 10.81 3.08 -7.74
N GLY A 271 9.58 3.43 -7.35
CA GLY A 271 8.41 2.55 -7.48
C GLY A 271 8.16 2.16 -8.94
N VAL A 272 8.13 3.14 -9.83
CA VAL A 272 7.92 2.90 -11.27
C VAL A 272 9.08 2.07 -11.84
N ARG A 273 10.33 2.45 -11.60
CA ARG A 273 11.48 1.68 -12.11
C ARG A 273 11.48 0.24 -11.61
N ASP A 274 11.20 0.04 -10.32
CA ASP A 274 11.13 -1.30 -9.72
C ASP A 274 10.03 -2.13 -10.36
N ALA A 275 8.85 -1.56 -10.60
CA ALA A 275 7.71 -2.28 -11.17
C ALA A 275 7.98 -2.72 -12.62
N TRP A 276 8.51 -1.82 -13.45
CA TRP A 276 8.88 -2.12 -14.84
C TRP A 276 10.05 -3.11 -14.93
N THR A 277 11.04 -2.98 -14.05
CA THR A 277 12.16 -3.93 -13.94
C THR A 277 11.66 -5.31 -13.50
N ALA A 278 10.76 -5.38 -12.52
CA ALA A 278 10.18 -6.63 -12.04
C ALA A 278 9.33 -7.31 -13.12
N ALA A 279 8.66 -6.55 -13.98
CA ALA A 279 7.96 -7.05 -15.17
C ALA A 279 8.90 -7.43 -16.33
N GLN A 280 10.20 -7.16 -16.20
CA GLN A 280 11.22 -7.28 -17.25
C GLN A 280 10.86 -6.51 -18.52
N LEU A 281 10.26 -5.33 -18.36
CA LEU A 281 9.89 -4.43 -19.43
C LEU A 281 10.80 -3.19 -19.44
N PRO A 282 11.07 -2.60 -20.61
CA PRO A 282 11.72 -1.30 -20.67
C PRO A 282 10.82 -0.23 -20.03
N LEU A 283 11.43 0.74 -19.35
CA LEU A 283 10.68 1.89 -18.83
C LEU A 283 10.07 2.66 -20.02
N PRO A 284 8.78 3.01 -20.00
CA PRO A 284 8.15 3.75 -21.09
C PRO A 284 8.73 5.15 -21.27
N ASP A 285 8.63 5.68 -22.48
CA ASP A 285 9.22 6.96 -22.85
C ASP A 285 8.65 8.11 -22.01
N GLY A 286 7.33 8.12 -21.74
CA GLY A 286 6.72 9.15 -20.90
C GLY A 286 7.36 9.25 -19.50
N TRP A 287 7.65 8.11 -18.88
CA TRP A 287 8.32 8.06 -17.58
C TRP A 287 9.83 8.32 -17.67
N ALA A 288 10.50 7.77 -18.69
CA ALA A 288 11.92 8.01 -18.92
C ALA A 288 12.19 9.52 -19.06
N ASP A 289 11.35 10.20 -19.85
CA ASP A 289 11.40 11.62 -20.12
C ASP A 289 11.13 12.46 -18.87
N ALA A 290 10.06 12.14 -18.14
CA ALA A 290 9.73 12.82 -16.89
C ALA A 290 10.85 12.69 -15.84
N PHE A 291 11.58 11.56 -15.84
CA PHE A 291 12.69 11.32 -14.92
C PHE A 291 14.00 12.03 -15.32
N ARG A 292 14.15 12.53 -16.56
CA ARG A 292 15.38 13.22 -17.00
C ARG A 292 15.63 14.53 -16.24
N THR A 293 14.58 15.29 -15.98
CA THR A 293 14.69 16.58 -15.28
C THR A 293 14.98 16.34 -13.80
N PRO A 294 16.07 16.82 -13.21
CA PRO A 294 16.36 16.55 -11.80
C PRO A 294 15.30 17.17 -10.86
N PRO A 295 15.07 16.57 -9.68
CA PRO A 295 14.12 17.12 -8.71
C PRO A 295 14.58 18.46 -8.15
N VAL A 296 13.71 19.47 -8.20
CA VAL A 296 13.97 20.81 -7.62
C VAL A 296 14.11 20.75 -6.09
N ARG A 297 13.34 19.87 -5.42
CA ARG A 297 13.37 19.68 -3.97
C ARG A 297 13.52 18.19 -3.66
N ARG A 298 14.55 17.84 -2.90
CA ARG A 298 14.77 16.49 -2.36
C ARG A 298 14.86 16.50 -0.84
N SER A 299 14.45 15.40 -0.23
CA SER A 299 14.64 15.16 1.19
C SER A 299 15.64 14.02 1.37
N TRP A 300 16.93 14.36 1.48
CA TRP A 300 18.01 13.38 1.58
C TRP A 300 17.79 12.35 2.71
N LEU A 301 17.23 12.79 3.85
CA LEU A 301 16.90 11.86 4.95
C LEU A 301 15.78 10.88 4.57
N VAL A 302 14.79 11.33 3.79
CA VAL A 302 13.72 10.45 3.29
C VAL A 302 14.30 9.48 2.26
N ASP A 303 15.08 9.95 1.29
CA ASP A 303 15.73 9.07 0.32
C ASP A 303 16.57 8.00 1.04
N ARG A 304 17.39 8.40 2.02
CA ARG A 304 18.19 7.48 2.82
C ARG A 304 17.35 6.54 3.69
N ALA A 305 16.18 6.98 4.15
CA ALA A 305 15.27 6.18 4.96
C ALA A 305 14.46 5.18 4.13
N TYR A 306 14.09 5.50 2.88
CA TYR A 306 13.08 4.77 2.09
C TYR A 306 13.58 4.10 0.80
N LEU A 307 14.71 4.49 0.23
CA LEU A 307 15.18 3.92 -1.05
C LEU A 307 16.21 2.78 -0.94
N GLY A 308 16.74 2.52 0.25
CA GLY A 308 17.64 1.39 0.47
C GLY A 308 16.91 0.04 0.57
N GLU A 309 17.58 -1.04 0.15
CA GLU A 309 17.08 -2.43 0.24
C GLU A 309 16.70 -2.85 1.67
N ARG A 310 17.53 -2.43 2.65
CA ARG A 310 17.31 -2.72 4.06
C ARG A 310 16.61 -1.57 4.75
N ARG A 311 15.77 -1.93 5.71
CA ARG A 311 15.13 -0.96 6.58
C ARG A 311 16.19 -0.26 7.44
N ARG A 312 16.00 1.05 7.65
CA ARG A 312 16.90 1.86 8.48
C ARG A 312 16.09 2.58 9.55
N PRO A 313 15.66 1.88 10.62
CA PRO A 313 14.74 2.43 11.61
C PRO A 313 15.21 3.77 12.20
N ILE A 314 16.51 3.91 12.51
CA ILE A 314 17.07 5.16 13.02
C ILE A 314 16.91 6.30 12.00
N THR A 315 17.19 6.02 10.71
CA THR A 315 17.06 7.05 9.67
C THR A 315 15.60 7.42 9.43
N GLU A 316 14.68 6.45 9.51
CA GLU A 316 13.23 6.70 9.46
C GLU A 316 12.76 7.61 10.62
N GLU A 317 13.23 7.37 11.84
CA GLU A 317 12.90 8.21 13.01
C GLU A 317 13.47 9.63 12.88
N LEU A 318 14.73 9.76 12.44
CA LEU A 318 15.35 11.07 12.21
C LEU A 318 14.65 11.84 11.09
N ALA A 319 14.28 11.15 10.00
CA ALA A 319 13.48 11.73 8.95
C ALA A 319 12.12 12.21 9.49
N HIS A 320 11.44 11.40 10.31
CA HIS A 320 10.17 11.77 10.91
C HIS A 320 10.28 13.02 11.80
N LEU A 321 11.21 13.00 12.76
CA LEU A 321 11.46 14.12 13.68
C LEU A 321 11.75 15.43 12.94
N ARG A 322 12.52 15.36 11.84
CA ARG A 322 12.82 16.54 11.02
C ARG A 322 11.57 17.16 10.39
N HIS A 323 10.59 16.34 10.00
CA HIS A 323 9.38 16.78 9.31
C HIS A 323 8.18 17.03 10.25
N LEU A 324 8.29 16.71 11.55
CA LEU A 324 7.28 17.09 12.53
C LEU A 324 7.13 18.63 12.61
N PRO A 325 5.90 19.15 12.70
CA PRO A 325 5.66 20.59 12.71
C PRO A 325 5.99 21.20 14.07
N GLY A 326 7.03 22.02 14.10
CA GLY A 326 7.43 22.78 15.29
C GLY A 326 8.14 21.97 16.37
N THR A 327 8.66 22.67 17.37
CA THR A 327 9.44 22.09 18.48
C THR A 327 8.56 21.34 19.48
N ARG A 328 7.32 21.79 19.68
CA ARG A 328 6.36 21.17 20.60
C ARG A 328 5.97 19.76 20.16
N ASP A 329 5.68 19.55 18.87
CA ASP A 329 5.30 18.22 18.37
C ASP A 329 6.49 17.25 18.40
N ARG A 330 7.70 17.75 18.12
CA ARG A 330 8.94 16.97 18.31
C ARG A 330 9.12 16.52 19.76
N ALA A 331 8.97 17.45 20.71
CA ALA A 331 9.08 17.13 22.13
C ALA A 331 7.99 16.16 22.58
N SER A 332 6.74 16.36 22.14
CA SER A 332 5.61 15.49 22.48
C SER A 332 5.80 14.07 21.93
N TYR A 333 6.27 13.94 20.68
CA TYR A 333 6.57 12.64 20.09
C TYR A 333 7.63 11.89 20.88
N VAL A 334 8.77 12.53 21.16
CA VAL A 334 9.87 11.94 21.94
C VAL A 334 9.41 11.59 23.35
N TRP A 335 8.65 12.46 24.00
CA TRP A 335 8.12 12.22 25.35
C TRP A 335 7.22 10.99 25.39
N GLY A 336 6.27 10.85 24.45
CA GLY A 336 5.39 9.69 24.42
C GLY A 336 6.11 8.36 24.14
N LEU A 337 7.28 8.40 23.48
CA LEU A 337 8.13 7.21 23.33
C LEU A 337 8.82 6.82 24.65
N LEU A 338 9.24 7.81 25.45
CA LEU A 338 10.00 7.58 26.69
C LEU A 338 9.10 7.27 27.90
N ALA A 339 7.90 7.84 27.95
CA ALA A 339 6.94 7.72 29.04
C ALA A 339 5.55 7.30 28.52
N PRO A 340 5.40 6.09 27.93
CA PRO A 340 4.12 5.65 27.38
C PRO A 340 3.09 5.37 28.49
N GLY A 341 1.80 5.49 28.19
CA GLY A 341 0.67 5.29 29.12
C GLY A 341 0.59 3.92 29.78
N ALA A 342 -0.25 3.80 30.83
CA ALA A 342 -0.38 2.58 31.62
C ALA A 342 -0.92 1.39 30.81
N GLU A 343 -1.93 1.62 29.95
CA GLU A 343 -2.51 0.62 29.07
C GLU A 343 -1.49 0.10 28.04
N TYR A 344 -0.77 1.01 27.38
CA TYR A 344 0.29 0.62 26.44
C TYR A 344 1.42 -0.17 27.12
N ARG A 345 1.82 0.23 28.34
CA ARG A 345 2.81 -0.50 29.13
C ARG A 345 2.33 -1.90 29.50
N ALA A 346 1.06 -2.05 29.88
CA ALA A 346 0.44 -3.33 30.21
C ALA A 346 0.37 -4.25 28.98
N ALA A 347 -0.12 -3.75 27.85
CA ALA A 347 -0.21 -4.49 26.58
C ALA A 347 1.17 -4.97 26.07
N GLN A 348 2.22 -4.20 26.35
CA GLN A 348 3.60 -4.55 25.96
C GLN A 348 4.36 -5.35 27.04
N GLY A 349 3.75 -5.60 28.21
CA GLY A 349 4.38 -6.31 29.34
C GLY A 349 5.56 -5.57 29.99
N ARG A 350 5.61 -4.22 29.91
CA ARG A 350 6.80 -3.42 30.26
C ARG A 350 6.57 -2.52 31.47
N ARG A 351 7.44 -2.63 32.47
CA ARG A 351 7.48 -1.71 33.63
C ARG A 351 8.78 -0.90 33.64
N GLY A 352 8.66 0.43 33.60
CA GLY A 352 9.77 1.38 33.79
C GLY A 352 10.53 1.84 32.53
N VAL A 353 11.18 3.01 32.64
CA VAL A 353 11.88 3.71 31.55
C VAL A 353 13.04 2.88 30.96
N ARG A 354 13.78 2.12 31.78
CA ARG A 354 14.88 1.26 31.31
C ARG A 354 14.40 0.12 30.39
N ALA A 355 13.23 -0.47 30.67
CA ALA A 355 12.66 -1.50 29.80
C ALA A 355 12.20 -0.88 28.46
N GLN A 356 11.63 0.33 28.51
CA GLN A 356 11.23 1.07 27.33
C GLN A 356 12.43 1.49 26.46
N LEU A 357 13.52 1.98 27.06
CA LEU A 357 14.75 2.33 26.33
C LEU A 357 15.39 1.12 25.66
N ARG A 358 15.43 -0.05 26.34
CA ARG A 358 15.91 -1.30 25.72
C ARG A 358 15.04 -1.73 24.55
N TYR A 359 13.72 -1.59 24.65
CA TYR A 359 12.80 -1.86 23.55
C TYR A 359 13.03 -0.91 22.37
N LEU A 360 13.10 0.40 22.61
CA LEU A 360 13.37 1.38 21.57
C LEU A 360 14.73 1.10 20.91
N TRP A 361 15.75 0.76 21.69
CA TRP A 361 17.06 0.38 21.18
C TRP A 361 17.03 -0.91 20.34
N GLY A 362 16.23 -1.90 20.73
CA GLY A 362 15.97 -3.11 19.95
C GLY A 362 15.26 -2.81 18.63
N ARG A 363 14.23 -1.96 18.66
CA ARG A 363 13.48 -1.50 17.49
C ARG A 363 14.34 -0.66 16.53
N LEU A 364 15.32 0.06 17.06
CA LEU A 364 16.29 0.81 16.28
C LEU A 364 17.35 -0.10 15.62
N ARG A 365 17.55 -1.31 16.15
CA ARG A 365 18.53 -2.31 15.68
C ARG A 365 17.93 -3.44 14.84
N SER A 366 16.61 -3.64 14.87
CA SER A 366 15.93 -4.62 14.03
C SER A 366 16.16 -4.29 12.54
N ARG A 367 16.72 -5.26 11.81
CA ARG A 367 17.17 -5.13 10.42
C ARG A 367 16.01 -5.12 9.45
#